data_AF-A0A0B5AR07-F1
#
_entry.id   AF-A0A0B5AR07-F1
#
_cell.length_a   1.000
_cell.length_b   1.000
_cell.length_c   1.000
_cell.angle_alpha   90.00
_cell.angle_beta   90.00
_cell.angle_gamma   90.00
#
_symmetry.space_group_name_H-M   'P 1'
#
loop_
_entity.id
_entity.type
_entity.pdbx_description
1 polymer ?
#
loop_
_entity_poly.entity_id
_entity_poly.type
_entity_poly.pdbx_seq_one_letter_code
_entity_poly.pdbx_strand_id
1 'polypeptide(L)'
;MTNVLTKITEVIKQDILEAKWNREQSNPVNEIQREIKECQGAVKKAKQLTERQELLKREFEKEYSHAKSMAAKRKEHVQLAEEAGEESLAAAALREYNFYSDRAERLEKTCSEADAQLERLELQLEEQTFKLKDLELKRLEYMAKENAVIGEKQAAPVKEVTDEDRRYEQIEKHLKENAKKKEELTIDEQIEQLRQ
;
A
#
# COMPACT_ATOMS: atom_id res chain seq x y z
N MET A 1 23.13 23.97 -39.27
CA MET A 1 22.15 24.60 -38.38
C MET A 1 20.96 23.66 -38.24
N THR A 2 20.95 22.84 -37.18
CA THR A 2 19.91 21.83 -36.95
C THR A 2 18.73 22.47 -36.24
N ASN A 3 17.59 22.35 -36.91
CA ASN A 3 16.37 23.09 -36.73
C ASN A 3 15.80 23.00 -35.31
N VAL A 4 15.39 24.15 -34.78
CA VAL A 4 14.55 24.25 -33.56
C VAL A 4 13.30 23.35 -33.68
N LEU A 5 12.79 23.16 -34.91
CA LEU A 5 11.69 22.26 -35.21
C LEU A 5 12.00 20.79 -34.94
N THR A 6 13.22 20.30 -35.22
CA THR A 6 13.57 18.90 -34.90
C THR A 6 13.65 18.68 -33.39
N LYS A 7 14.18 19.65 -32.61
CA LYS A 7 14.19 19.55 -31.14
C LYS A 7 12.80 19.52 -30.52
N ILE A 8 11.84 20.31 -31.02
CA ILE A 8 10.45 20.29 -30.55
C ILE A 8 9.79 18.95 -30.90
N THR A 9 10.07 18.42 -32.09
CA THR A 9 9.50 17.13 -32.53
C THR A 9 10.10 15.95 -31.75
N GLU A 10 11.39 16.01 -31.41
CA GLU A 10 12.05 15.00 -30.56
C GLU A 10 11.53 15.02 -29.13
N VAL A 11 11.27 16.20 -28.53
CA VAL A 11 10.69 16.32 -27.19
C VAL A 11 9.27 15.75 -27.15
N ILE A 12 8.43 16.07 -28.14
CA ILE A 12 7.08 15.51 -28.24
C ILE A 12 7.12 13.99 -28.45
N LYS A 13 8.07 13.49 -29.25
CA LYS A 13 8.25 12.04 -29.43
C LYS A 13 8.74 11.36 -28.16
N GLN A 14 9.65 11.98 -27.40
CA GLN A 14 10.12 11.46 -26.12
C GLN A 14 8.99 11.46 -25.08
N ASP A 15 8.18 12.50 -24.99
CA ASP A 15 7.02 12.54 -24.10
C ASP A 15 5.97 11.47 -24.46
N ILE A 16 5.73 11.22 -25.75
CA ILE A 16 4.83 10.15 -26.22
C ILE A 16 5.42 8.76 -25.94
N LEU A 17 6.73 8.59 -26.13
CA LEU A 17 7.42 7.34 -25.84
C LEU A 17 7.50 7.07 -24.34
N GLU A 18 7.72 8.08 -23.49
CA GLU A 18 7.62 7.98 -22.03
C GLU A 18 6.19 7.68 -21.57
N ALA A 19 5.17 8.31 -22.17
CA ALA A 19 3.77 7.99 -21.87
C ALA A 19 3.39 6.55 -22.29
N LYS A 20 3.96 6.05 -23.40
CA LYS A 20 3.75 4.69 -23.90
C LYS A 20 4.52 3.66 -23.05
N TRP A 21 5.75 3.99 -22.66
CA TRP A 21 6.57 3.24 -21.71
C TRP A 21 5.91 3.17 -20.33
N ASN A 22 5.32 4.27 -19.82
CA ASN A 22 4.56 4.28 -18.57
C ASN A 22 3.28 3.43 -18.63
N ARG A 23 2.62 3.33 -19.80
CA ARG A 23 1.49 2.40 -20.00
C ARG A 23 1.92 0.94 -20.10
N GLU A 24 3.10 0.67 -20.66
CA GLU A 24 3.67 -0.68 -20.71
C GLU A 24 4.32 -1.10 -19.36
N GLN A 25 4.66 -0.14 -18.47
CA GLN A 25 5.26 -0.39 -17.15
C GLN A 25 4.29 -0.42 -15.96
N SER A 26 3.08 0.13 -16.06
CA SER A 26 2.05 -0.09 -15.04
C SER A 26 1.30 -1.39 -15.34
N ASN A 27 1.86 -2.53 -14.94
CA ASN A 27 1.06 -3.75 -14.81
C ASN A 27 0.07 -3.52 -13.65
N PRO A 28 -1.26 -3.60 -13.87
CA PRO A 28 -2.26 -3.45 -12.80
C PRO A 28 -2.00 -4.36 -11.59
N VAL A 29 -1.37 -5.52 -11.81
CA VAL A 29 -0.93 -6.45 -10.75
C VAL A 29 0.14 -5.82 -9.86
N ASN A 30 1.09 -5.06 -10.44
CA ASN A 30 2.16 -4.39 -9.68
C ASN A 30 1.62 -3.26 -8.80
N GLU A 31 0.64 -2.49 -9.31
CA GLU A 31 -0.02 -1.43 -8.54
C GLU A 31 -0.79 -2.02 -7.35
N ILE A 32 -1.59 -3.06 -7.59
CA ILE A 32 -2.31 -3.77 -6.53
C ILE A 32 -1.35 -4.39 -5.52
N GLN A 33 -0.21 -4.89 -5.98
CA GLN A 33 0.79 -5.45 -5.09
C GLN A 33 1.45 -4.39 -4.20
N ARG A 34 1.62 -3.15 -4.69
CA ARG A 34 2.04 -2.02 -3.85
C ARG A 34 0.98 -1.70 -2.81
N GLU A 35 -0.29 -1.59 -3.21
CA GLU A 35 -1.41 -1.31 -2.30
C GLU A 35 -1.57 -2.40 -1.22
N ILE A 36 -1.41 -3.68 -1.58
CA ILE A 36 -1.39 -4.80 -0.62
C ILE A 36 -0.29 -4.59 0.42
N LYS A 37 0.93 -4.24 0.01
CA LYS A 37 2.04 -4.00 0.94
C LYS A 37 1.77 -2.84 1.88
N GLU A 38 1.22 -1.75 1.36
CA GLU A 38 0.83 -0.59 2.17
C GLU A 38 -0.26 -0.95 3.18
N CYS A 39 -1.29 -1.67 2.75
CA CYS A 39 -2.38 -2.13 3.61
C CYS A 39 -1.89 -3.14 4.68
N GLN A 40 -0.99 -4.07 4.33
CA GLN A 40 -0.33 -4.93 5.31
C GLN A 40 0.43 -4.13 6.37
N GLY A 41 1.14 -3.08 5.95
CA GLY A 41 1.80 -2.16 6.86
C GLY A 41 0.83 -1.42 7.78
N ALA A 42 -0.29 -0.95 7.24
CA ALA A 42 -1.36 -0.29 7.99
C ALA A 42 -2.00 -1.24 9.02
N VAL A 43 -2.37 -2.47 8.61
CA VAL A 43 -2.91 -3.52 9.50
C VAL A 43 -1.94 -3.81 10.64
N LYS A 44 -0.64 -3.98 10.35
CA LYS A 44 0.37 -4.23 11.39
C LYS A 44 0.46 -3.09 12.39
N LYS A 45 0.46 -1.84 11.91
CA LYS A 45 0.49 -0.65 12.77
C LYS A 45 -0.78 -0.54 13.63
N ALA A 46 -1.95 -0.77 13.02
CA ALA A 46 -3.23 -0.76 13.73
C ALA A 46 -3.24 -1.79 14.86
N LYS A 47 -2.84 -3.04 14.60
CA LYS A 47 -2.70 -4.08 15.64
C LYS A 47 -1.82 -3.64 16.81
N GLN A 48 -0.64 -3.10 16.51
CA GLN A 48 0.28 -2.63 17.55
C GLN A 48 -0.29 -1.48 18.38
N LEU A 49 -1.09 -0.59 17.77
CA LEU A 49 -1.75 0.50 18.48
C LEU A 49 -2.88 -0.02 19.37
N THR A 50 -3.70 -0.95 18.86
CA THR A 50 -4.76 -1.62 19.62
C THR A 50 -4.18 -2.32 20.86
N GLU A 51 -3.14 -3.15 20.68
CA GLU A 51 -2.47 -3.87 21.78
C GLU A 51 -1.92 -2.90 22.85
N ARG A 52 -1.35 -1.77 22.43
CA ARG A 52 -0.86 -0.74 23.36
C ARG A 52 -2.00 -0.07 24.11
N GLN A 53 -3.10 0.22 23.44
CA GLN A 53 -4.28 0.83 24.07
C GLN A 53 -4.90 -0.12 25.11
N GLU A 54 -4.97 -1.42 24.82
CA GLU A 54 -5.40 -2.44 25.80
C GLU A 54 -4.52 -2.46 27.06
N LEU A 55 -3.21 -2.28 26.91
CA LEU A 55 -2.29 -2.21 28.05
C LEU A 55 -2.53 -0.94 28.88
N LEU A 56 -2.69 0.21 28.22
CA LEU A 56 -2.98 1.48 28.91
C LEU A 56 -4.30 1.43 29.67
N LYS A 57 -5.35 0.90 29.03
CA LYS A 57 -6.66 0.68 29.67
C LYS A 57 -6.50 -0.15 30.95
N ARG A 58 -5.81 -1.29 30.89
CA ARG A 58 -5.59 -2.16 32.06
C ARG A 58 -4.87 -1.45 33.20
N GLU A 59 -3.89 -0.61 32.90
CA GLU A 59 -3.22 0.18 33.94
C GLU A 59 -4.15 1.25 34.54
N PHE A 60 -4.99 1.92 33.73
CA PHE A 60 -6.00 2.85 34.27
C PHE A 60 -7.02 2.15 35.16
N GLU A 61 -7.51 0.96 34.77
CA GLU A 61 -8.44 0.17 35.58
C GLU A 61 -7.83 -0.25 36.92
N LYS A 62 -6.55 -0.64 36.92
CA LYS A 62 -5.81 -0.99 38.13
C LYS A 62 -5.66 0.21 39.06
N GLU A 63 -5.27 1.37 38.53
CA GLU A 63 -5.17 2.61 39.29
C GLU A 63 -6.53 3.09 39.82
N TYR A 64 -7.59 2.92 39.04
CA TYR A 64 -8.96 3.22 39.44
C TYR A 64 -9.39 2.35 40.63
N SER A 65 -9.18 1.03 40.53
CA SER A 65 -9.47 0.08 41.61
C SER A 65 -8.69 0.42 42.89
N HIS A 66 -7.41 0.78 42.74
CA HIS A 66 -6.58 1.21 43.86
C HIS A 66 -7.12 2.49 44.52
N ALA A 67 -7.42 3.53 43.74
CA ALA A 67 -7.96 4.79 44.25
C ALA A 67 -9.30 4.57 44.98
N LYS A 68 -10.18 3.75 44.42
CA LYS A 68 -11.47 3.38 45.03
C LYS A 68 -11.29 2.64 46.36
N SER A 69 -10.36 1.68 46.42
CA SER A 69 -10.03 0.96 47.65
C SER A 69 -9.49 1.90 48.72
N MET A 70 -8.60 2.84 48.35
CA MET A 70 -8.04 3.81 49.29
C MET A 70 -9.10 4.78 49.80
N ALA A 71 -9.99 5.29 48.93
CA ALA A 71 -11.10 6.12 49.34
C ALA A 71 -12.02 5.38 50.33
N ALA A 72 -12.39 4.13 50.06
CA ALA A 72 -13.21 3.34 50.99
C ALA A 72 -12.57 3.19 52.36
N LYS A 73 -11.27 2.84 52.42
CA LYS A 73 -10.52 2.73 53.69
C LYS A 73 -10.48 4.05 54.45
N ARG A 74 -10.25 5.18 53.76
CA ARG A 74 -10.22 6.50 54.43
C ARG A 74 -11.58 6.93 54.94
N LYS A 75 -12.65 6.56 54.25
CA LYS A 75 -14.02 6.77 54.74
C LYS A 75 -14.27 6.03 56.06
N GLU A 76 -13.84 4.78 56.17
CA GLU A 76 -13.91 4.01 57.42
C GLU A 76 -13.07 4.66 58.53
N HIS A 77 -11.87 5.14 58.20
CA HIS A 77 -10.99 5.82 59.16
C HIS A 77 -11.57 7.13 59.69
N VAL A 78 -12.29 7.90 58.85
CA VAL A 78 -13.02 9.10 59.30
C VAL A 78 -14.05 8.72 60.37
N GLN A 79 -14.88 7.72 60.09
CA GLN A 79 -15.93 7.27 61.01
C GLN A 79 -15.34 6.81 62.36
N LEU A 80 -14.30 5.97 62.32
CA LEU A 80 -13.64 5.49 63.55
C LEU A 80 -13.01 6.63 64.37
N ALA A 81 -12.38 7.60 63.71
CA ALA A 81 -11.77 8.74 64.40
C ALA A 81 -12.82 9.69 65.01
N GLU A 82 -13.95 9.90 64.31
CA GLU A 82 -15.09 10.67 64.84
C GLU A 82 -15.71 9.98 66.07
N GLU A 83 -15.91 8.66 66.01
CA GLU A 83 -16.41 7.86 67.13
C GLU A 83 -15.47 7.89 68.34
N ALA A 84 -14.15 7.97 68.10
CA ALA A 84 -13.14 8.08 69.13
C ALA A 84 -12.95 9.52 69.67
N GLY A 85 -13.61 10.52 69.08
CA GLY A 85 -13.43 11.94 69.45
C GLY A 85 -12.10 12.55 69.00
N GLU A 86 -11.37 11.90 68.08
CA GLU A 86 -10.06 12.33 67.59
C GLU A 86 -10.21 13.23 66.36
N GLU A 87 -10.67 14.46 66.56
CA GLU A 87 -11.03 15.40 65.48
C GLU A 87 -9.88 15.67 64.48
N SER A 88 -8.64 15.75 64.95
CA SER A 88 -7.47 15.96 64.09
C SER A 88 -7.22 14.79 63.14
N LEU A 89 -7.39 13.56 63.64
CA LEU A 89 -7.25 12.34 62.84
C LEU A 89 -8.40 12.21 61.83
N ALA A 90 -9.63 12.51 62.25
CA ALA A 90 -10.80 12.54 61.37
C ALA A 90 -10.59 13.54 60.21
N ALA A 91 -10.13 14.76 60.52
CA ALA A 91 -9.87 15.78 59.51
C ALA A 91 -8.76 15.38 58.53
N ALA A 92 -7.71 14.70 59.00
CA ALA A 92 -6.65 14.17 58.13
C ALA A 92 -7.16 13.06 57.20
N ALA A 93 -7.91 12.09 57.74
CA ALA A 93 -8.50 11.01 56.97
C ALA A 93 -9.50 11.54 55.93
N LEU A 94 -10.27 12.58 56.26
CA LEU A 94 -11.22 13.20 55.35
C LEU A 94 -10.53 13.88 54.17
N ARG A 95 -9.40 14.56 54.40
CA ARG A 95 -8.60 15.14 53.31
C ARG A 95 -8.10 14.06 52.34
N GLU A 96 -7.59 12.95 52.86
CA GLU A 96 -7.15 11.83 52.01
C GLU A 96 -8.32 11.15 51.29
N TYR A 97 -9.46 10.99 51.97
CA TYR A 97 -10.69 10.48 51.34
C TYR A 97 -11.08 11.31 50.13
N ASN A 98 -11.16 12.64 50.28
CA ASN A 98 -11.52 13.54 49.18
C ASN A 98 -10.51 13.43 48.03
N PHE A 99 -9.20 13.41 48.33
CA PHE A 99 -8.17 13.24 47.30
C PHE A 99 -8.34 11.94 46.49
N TYR A 100 -8.53 10.80 47.17
CA TYR A 100 -8.70 9.52 46.49
C TYR A 100 -10.05 9.41 45.78
N SER A 101 -11.11 10.02 46.32
CA SER A 101 -12.43 10.09 45.68
C SER A 101 -12.36 10.87 44.37
N ASP A 102 -11.79 12.08 44.39
CA ASP A 102 -11.62 12.92 43.19
C ASP A 102 -10.72 12.25 42.15
N ARG A 103 -9.72 11.48 42.60
CA ARG A 103 -8.86 10.69 41.71
C ARG A 103 -9.63 9.54 41.08
N ALA A 104 -10.44 8.81 41.86
CA ALA A 104 -11.25 7.72 41.36
C ALA A 104 -12.27 8.21 40.31
N GLU A 105 -12.97 9.32 40.56
CA GLU A 105 -13.91 9.91 39.60
C GLU A 105 -13.23 10.32 38.28
N ARG A 106 -12.03 10.88 38.35
CA ARG A 106 -11.24 11.20 37.14
C ARG A 106 -10.84 9.94 36.38
N LEU A 107 -10.33 8.93 37.08
CA LEU A 107 -9.91 7.67 36.48
C LEU A 107 -11.07 6.88 35.88
N GLU A 108 -12.27 6.95 36.46
CA GLU A 108 -13.48 6.35 35.89
C GLU A 108 -13.79 6.91 34.50
N LYS A 109 -13.74 8.23 34.35
CA LYS A 109 -13.91 8.90 33.05
C LYS A 109 -12.82 8.49 32.08
N THR A 110 -11.56 8.47 32.54
CA THR A 110 -10.42 8.05 31.70
C THR A 110 -10.55 6.58 31.24
N CYS A 111 -11.05 5.68 32.09
CA CYS A 111 -11.31 4.29 31.70
C CYS A 111 -12.39 4.22 30.60
N SER A 112 -13.50 4.95 30.77
CA SER A 112 -14.57 5.00 29.78
C SER A 112 -14.12 5.60 28.44
N GLU A 113 -13.27 6.63 28.47
CA GLU A 113 -12.66 7.20 27.27
C GLU A 113 -11.69 6.22 26.61
N ALA A 114 -10.88 5.51 27.40
CA ALA A 114 -9.95 4.50 26.90
C ALA A 114 -10.68 3.32 26.24
N ASP A 115 -11.84 2.91 26.79
CA ASP A 115 -12.73 1.92 26.20
C ASP A 115 -13.24 2.36 24.83
N ALA A 116 -13.83 3.55 24.74
CA ALA A 116 -14.35 4.07 23.49
C ALA A 116 -13.25 4.25 22.43
N GLN A 117 -12.03 4.58 22.84
CA GLN A 117 -10.88 4.64 21.93
C GLN A 117 -10.44 3.26 21.46
N LEU A 118 -10.44 2.26 22.35
CA LEU A 118 -10.09 0.89 22.02
C LEU A 118 -11.08 0.30 21.00
N GLU A 119 -12.40 0.45 21.23
CA GLU A 119 -13.43 -0.01 20.29
C GLU A 119 -13.25 0.60 18.89
N ARG A 120 -12.89 1.89 18.81
CA ARG A 120 -12.60 2.55 17.53
C ARG A 120 -11.37 1.96 16.84
N LEU A 121 -10.31 1.65 17.59
CA LEU A 121 -9.10 1.03 17.04
C LEU A 121 -9.38 -0.39 16.55
N GLU A 122 -10.20 -1.16 17.27
CA GLU A 122 -10.61 -2.51 16.89
C GLU A 122 -11.44 -2.49 15.59
N LEU A 123 -12.41 -1.58 15.49
CA LEU A 123 -13.20 -1.41 14.26
C LEU A 123 -12.32 -1.01 13.07
N GLN A 124 -11.42 -0.05 13.26
CA GLN A 124 -10.48 0.36 12.21
C GLN A 124 -9.55 -0.79 11.79
N LEU A 125 -9.08 -1.58 12.75
CA LEU A 125 -8.27 -2.76 12.46
C LEU A 125 -9.07 -3.74 11.60
N GLU A 126 -10.31 -4.05 11.99
CA GLU A 126 -11.19 -4.95 11.25
C GLU A 126 -11.40 -4.48 9.81
N GLU A 127 -11.78 -3.21 9.61
CA GLU A 127 -11.94 -2.61 8.28
C GLU A 127 -10.68 -2.74 7.41
N GLN A 128 -9.49 -2.51 7.97
CA GLN A 128 -8.23 -2.66 7.24
C GLN A 128 -7.96 -4.13 6.89
N THR A 129 -8.31 -5.08 7.78
CA THR A 129 -8.18 -6.50 7.46
C THR A 129 -9.11 -6.95 6.34
N PHE A 130 -10.34 -6.43 6.26
CA PHE A 130 -11.24 -6.70 5.14
C PHE A 130 -10.71 -6.11 3.83
N LYS A 131 -10.27 -4.85 3.85
CA LYS A 131 -9.65 -4.20 2.68
C LYS A 131 -8.45 -4.98 2.15
N LEU A 132 -7.60 -5.50 3.04
CA LEU A 132 -6.47 -6.34 2.66
C LEU A 132 -6.92 -7.61 1.92
N LYS A 133 -7.92 -8.32 2.46
CA LYS A 133 -8.47 -9.53 1.81
C LYS A 133 -9.05 -9.22 0.43
N ASP A 134 -9.78 -8.11 0.31
CA ASP A 134 -10.36 -7.69 -0.97
C ASP A 134 -9.29 -7.36 -2.01
N LEU A 135 -8.19 -6.70 -1.60
CA LEU A 135 -7.05 -6.43 -2.48
C LEU A 135 -6.34 -7.72 -2.92
N GLU A 136 -6.17 -8.67 -1.99
CA GLU A 136 -5.59 -9.99 -2.31
C GLU A 136 -6.46 -10.76 -3.31
N LEU A 137 -7.80 -10.73 -3.15
CA LEU A 137 -8.73 -11.32 -4.10
C LEU A 137 -8.63 -10.64 -5.48
N LYS A 138 -8.65 -9.30 -5.53
CA LYS A 138 -8.47 -8.56 -6.78
C LYS A 138 -7.18 -8.94 -7.48
N ARG A 139 -6.06 -9.09 -6.76
CA ARG A 139 -4.79 -9.53 -7.34
C ARG A 139 -4.95 -10.87 -8.07
N LEU A 140 -5.61 -11.84 -7.44
CA LEU A 140 -5.86 -13.16 -8.04
C LEU A 140 -6.74 -13.06 -9.29
N GLU A 141 -7.78 -12.23 -9.26
CA GLU A 141 -8.64 -11.99 -10.43
C GLU A 141 -7.87 -11.39 -11.61
N TYR A 142 -6.98 -10.42 -11.36
CA TYR A 142 -6.14 -9.84 -12.43
C TYR A 142 -5.17 -10.87 -13.00
N MET A 143 -4.53 -11.67 -12.16
CA MET A 143 -3.65 -12.75 -12.62
C MET A 143 -4.41 -13.79 -13.45
N ALA A 144 -5.64 -14.16 -13.05
CA ALA A 144 -6.47 -15.08 -13.81
C ALA A 144 -6.83 -14.53 -15.20
N LYS A 145 -7.19 -13.24 -15.28
CA LYS A 145 -7.44 -12.56 -16.56
C LYS A 145 -6.20 -12.48 -17.44
N GLU A 146 -5.04 -12.16 -16.86
CA GLU A 146 -3.77 -12.13 -17.56
C GLU A 146 -3.43 -13.51 -18.15
N ASN A 147 -3.57 -14.57 -17.35
CA ASN A 147 -3.36 -15.95 -17.80
C ASN A 147 -4.30 -16.35 -18.95
N ALA A 148 -5.58 -15.97 -18.88
CA ALA A 148 -6.55 -16.25 -19.94
C ALA A 148 -6.16 -15.56 -21.26
N VAL A 149 -5.82 -14.27 -21.21
CA VAL A 149 -5.41 -13.50 -22.40
C VAL A 149 -4.09 -14.03 -22.98
N ILE A 150 -3.11 -14.37 -22.14
CA ILE A 150 -1.85 -14.97 -22.60
C ILE A 150 -2.11 -16.34 -23.23
N GLY A 151 -2.95 -17.18 -22.60
CA GLY A 151 -3.34 -18.49 -23.11
C GLY A 151 -4.03 -18.40 -24.46
N GLU A 152 -5.00 -17.49 -24.62
CA GLU A 152 -5.66 -17.23 -25.91
C GLU A 152 -4.67 -16.79 -26.99
N LYS A 153 -3.73 -15.90 -26.67
CA LYS A 153 -2.68 -15.46 -27.61
C LYS A 153 -1.73 -16.60 -28.00
N GLN A 154 -1.39 -17.49 -27.07
CA GLN A 154 -0.52 -18.64 -27.33
C GLN A 154 -1.23 -19.78 -28.06
N ALA A 155 -2.55 -19.93 -27.87
CA ALA A 155 -3.39 -20.92 -28.52
C ALA A 155 -3.92 -20.48 -29.90
N ALA A 156 -3.75 -19.20 -30.28
CA ALA A 156 -4.05 -18.72 -31.63
C ALA A 156 -3.27 -19.58 -32.64
N PRO A 157 -3.92 -20.11 -33.70
CA PRO A 157 -3.26 -21.00 -34.63
C PRO A 157 -2.06 -20.30 -35.24
N VAL A 158 -0.89 -20.94 -35.20
CA VAL A 158 0.24 -20.56 -36.04
C VAL A 158 -0.30 -20.59 -37.48
N LYS A 159 -0.33 -19.45 -38.17
CA LYS A 159 -0.62 -19.45 -39.61
C LYS A 159 0.33 -20.45 -40.25
N GLU A 160 -0.19 -21.58 -40.73
CA GLU A 160 0.59 -22.47 -41.58
C GLU A 160 0.98 -21.64 -42.81
N VAL A 161 2.27 -21.33 -42.90
CA VAL A 161 2.84 -20.65 -44.06
C VAL A 161 2.55 -21.56 -45.26
N THR A 162 1.69 -21.10 -46.17
CA THR A 162 1.35 -21.88 -47.35
C THR A 162 2.55 -21.92 -48.30
N ASP A 163 2.63 -22.93 -49.17
CA ASP A 163 3.70 -22.99 -50.16
C ASP A 163 3.68 -21.79 -51.13
N GLU A 164 2.54 -21.13 -51.27
CA GLU A 164 2.40 -19.86 -52.00
C GLU A 164 3.12 -18.72 -51.26
N ASP A 165 2.94 -18.59 -49.94
CA ASP A 165 3.64 -17.58 -49.12
C ASP A 165 5.17 -17.74 -49.21
N ARG A 166 5.67 -18.99 -49.22
CA ARG A 166 7.12 -19.26 -49.41
C ARG A 166 7.62 -18.87 -50.79
N ARG A 167 6.80 -19.07 -51.84
CA ARG A 167 7.15 -18.63 -53.21
C ARG A 167 7.19 -17.12 -53.32
N TYR A 168 6.27 -16.40 -52.67
CA TYR A 168 6.29 -14.94 -52.62
C TYR A 168 7.54 -14.41 -51.92
N GLU A 169 7.96 -15.00 -50.79
CA GLU A 169 9.21 -14.62 -50.11
C GLU A 169 10.46 -14.86 -50.97
N GLN A 170 10.49 -15.95 -51.76
CA GLN A 170 11.59 -16.23 -52.69
C GLN A 170 11.64 -15.20 -53.83
N ILE A 171 10.49 -14.82 -54.38
CA ILE A 171 10.39 -13.78 -55.42
C ILE A 171 10.84 -12.43 -54.86
N GLU A 172 10.44 -12.07 -53.64
CA GLU A 172 10.89 -10.83 -52.99
C GLU A 172 12.41 -10.80 -52.76
N LYS A 173 13.01 -11.92 -52.32
CA LYS A 173 14.46 -12.02 -52.17
C LYS A 173 15.18 -11.82 -53.51
N HIS A 174 14.72 -12.46 -54.57
CA HIS A 174 15.30 -12.29 -55.91
C HIS A 174 15.15 -10.86 -56.45
N LEU A 175 14.02 -10.20 -56.19
CA LEU A 175 13.84 -8.80 -56.57
C LEU A 175 14.78 -7.87 -55.80
N LYS A 176 14.99 -8.11 -54.50
CA LYS A 176 15.94 -7.35 -53.67
C LYS A 176 17.40 -7.57 -54.07
N GLU A 177 17.78 -8.80 -54.40
CA GLU A 177 19.14 -9.12 -54.88
C GLU A 177 19.43 -8.49 -56.25
N ASN A 178 18.45 -8.50 -57.16
CA ASN A 178 18.56 -7.83 -58.46
C ASN A 178 18.55 -6.30 -58.33
N ALA A 179 17.81 -5.74 -57.38
CA ALA A 179 17.85 -4.31 -57.07
C ALA A 179 19.22 -3.91 -56.51
N LYS A 180 19.80 -4.69 -55.59
CA LYS A 180 21.16 -4.48 -55.08
C LYS A 180 22.23 -4.56 -56.19
N LYS A 181 22.14 -5.55 -57.08
CA LYS A 181 23.04 -5.64 -58.26
C LYS A 181 22.93 -4.44 -59.21
N LYS A 182 21.78 -3.77 -59.26
CA LYS A 182 21.61 -2.52 -60.02
C LYS A 182 22.16 -1.29 -59.30
N GLU A 183 22.21 -1.32 -57.97
CA GLU A 183 22.79 -0.23 -57.15
C GLU A 183 24.32 -0.35 -57.01
N GLU A 184 24.91 -1.53 -57.19
CA GLU A 184 26.37 -1.75 -57.11
C GLU A 184 27.16 -1.35 -58.37
N LEU A 185 26.51 -0.95 -59.48
CA LEU A 185 27.19 -0.33 -60.62
C LEU A 185 27.17 1.20 -60.49
N THR A 186 27.82 1.70 -59.44
CA THR A 186 28.07 3.13 -59.27
C THR A 186 29.13 3.62 -60.25
N ILE A 187 28.95 4.85 -60.71
CA ILE A 187 29.74 5.58 -61.72
C ILE A 187 31.26 5.46 -61.54
N ASP A 188 31.72 5.27 -60.30
CA ASP A 188 33.14 5.14 -59.94
C ASP A 188 33.81 3.88 -60.51
N GLU A 189 33.11 2.75 -60.66
CA GLU A 189 33.66 1.54 -61.31
C GLU A 189 33.72 1.65 -62.83
N GLN A 190 32.84 2.46 -63.43
CA GLN A 190 32.82 2.70 -64.88
C GLN A 190 33.97 3.61 -65.35
N ILE A 191 34.57 4.41 -64.44
CA ILE A 191 35.71 5.28 -64.74
C ILE A 191 37.06 4.52 -64.68
N GLU A 192 37.20 3.50 -63.83
CA GLU A 192 38.41 2.66 -63.80
C GLU A 192 38.56 1.76 -65.02
N GLN A 193 37.45 1.29 -65.61
CA GLN A 193 37.47 0.46 -66.82
C GLN A 193 37.87 1.22 -68.10
N LEU A 194 37.87 2.55 -68.08
CA LEU A 194 38.33 3.40 -69.20
C LEU A 194 39.81 3.82 -69.10
N ARG A 195 40.55 3.34 -68.10
CA ARG A 195 41.99 3.65 -67.90
C ARG A 195 42.95 2.54 -68.39
N GLN A 196 42.50 1.61 -69.23
CA GLN A 196 43.37 0.69 -69.97
C GLN A 196 43.56 1.16 -71.42
#